data_AF-A0A9W8HJQ2-F1
#
_entry.id   AF-A0A9W8HJQ2-F1
#
_cell.length_a   1.000
_cell.length_b   1.000
_cell.length_c   1.000
_cell.angle_alpha   90.00
_cell.angle_beta   90.00
_cell.angle_gamma   90.00
#
_symmetry.space_group_name_H-M   'P 1'
#
loop_
_entity.id
_entity.type
_entity.pdbx_description
1 polymer ?
#
loop_
_entity_poly.entity_id
_entity_poly.type
_entity_poly.pdbx_seq_one_letter_code
_entity_poly.pdbx_strand_id
1 'polypeptide(L)'
;MMPFPNDGKAAAHLNHAPNPSAANGNHAAKDTVNQRPKPAVSLEVQRQLDVFKHAQDIYYSDRYDDDTHEYRHVSIPERLRRYLPHPPRIMSETEWRSLGVQQSAGWVHYMVHEPEPHMLLFKRTKGQ
;
A
#
# COMPACT_ATOMS: atom_id res chain seq x y z
N MET A 1 -27.66 -8.87 -47.85
CA MET A 1 -27.46 -9.41 -49.22
C MET A 1 -26.84 -8.28 -50.05
N MET A 2 -25.53 -8.30 -50.30
CA MET A 2 -24.90 -7.39 -51.28
C MET A 2 -25.15 -7.95 -52.68
N PRO A 3 -25.24 -7.07 -53.71
CA PRO A 3 -24.48 -7.36 -54.94
C PRO A 3 -23.87 -6.14 -55.68
N PHE A 4 -22.59 -6.33 -56.11
CA PHE A 4 -21.90 -5.93 -57.37
C PHE A 4 -21.74 -4.43 -57.76
N PRO A 5 -20.86 -4.03 -58.73
CA PRO A 5 -19.87 -4.79 -59.54
C PRO A 5 -18.46 -4.14 -59.66
N ASN A 6 -17.60 -4.87 -60.38
CA ASN A 6 -16.20 -4.61 -60.75
C ASN A 6 -16.04 -3.87 -62.10
N ASP A 7 -14.78 -3.45 -62.36
CA ASP A 7 -14.10 -3.17 -63.64
C ASP A 7 -13.98 -1.72 -64.17
N GLY A 8 -12.73 -1.26 -64.34
CA GLY A 8 -12.36 -0.40 -65.48
C GLY A 8 -11.24 0.65 -65.33
N LYS A 9 -10.05 0.30 -65.88
CA LYS A 9 -9.08 1.16 -66.63
C LYS A 9 -8.08 2.11 -65.92
N ALA A 10 -6.82 1.67 -65.93
CA ALA A 10 -5.59 2.26 -66.49
C ALA A 10 -5.42 3.78 -66.71
N ALA A 11 -4.30 4.34 -66.21
CA ALA A 11 -3.36 5.18 -66.98
C ALA A 11 -2.03 5.39 -66.20
N ALA A 12 -0.91 5.28 -66.89
CA ALA A 12 0.45 5.52 -66.42
C ALA A 12 0.84 7.00 -66.52
N HIS A 13 1.88 7.45 -65.79
CA HIS A 13 3.05 8.19 -66.31
C HIS A 13 4.01 8.72 -65.21
N LEU A 14 5.26 8.25 -65.31
CA LEU A 14 6.59 8.86 -65.13
C LEU A 14 6.97 9.82 -63.96
N ASN A 15 7.99 9.35 -63.22
CA ASN A 15 9.30 9.97 -62.91
C ASN A 15 9.44 11.17 -61.95
N HIS A 16 10.04 10.93 -60.77
CA HIS A 16 11.36 11.53 -60.45
C HIS A 16 12.08 10.81 -59.28
N ALA A 17 13.37 10.57 -59.47
CA ALA A 17 14.33 9.98 -58.54
C ALA A 17 14.66 10.93 -57.35
N PRO A 18 15.39 10.46 -56.32
CA PRO A 18 15.54 11.16 -55.05
C PRO A 18 16.64 12.22 -55.09
N ASN A 19 16.48 13.32 -54.35
CA ASN A 19 17.54 14.30 -54.15
C ASN A 19 18.30 14.03 -52.84
N PRO A 20 19.64 13.85 -52.88
CA PRO A 20 20.51 13.71 -51.71
C PRO A 20 21.19 15.02 -51.30
N SER A 21 21.78 15.03 -50.09
CA SER A 21 22.74 16.02 -49.54
C SER A 21 22.09 17.28 -48.93
N ALA A 22 22.48 17.78 -47.75
CA ALA A 22 23.78 17.69 -47.09
C ALA A 22 23.66 17.73 -45.55
N ALA A 23 24.72 17.25 -44.91
CA ALA A 23 24.93 17.14 -43.48
C ALA A 23 25.02 18.49 -42.74
N ASN A 24 24.76 18.41 -41.43
CA ASN A 24 25.67 18.78 -40.33
C ASN A 24 25.02 19.64 -39.24
N GLY A 25 25.18 19.25 -37.97
CA GLY A 25 24.80 20.08 -36.83
C GLY A 25 24.48 19.30 -35.56
N ASN A 26 25.49 18.70 -34.92
CA ASN A 26 25.43 18.26 -33.53
C ASN A 26 24.91 19.39 -32.62
N HIS A 27 23.72 19.27 -32.03
CA HIS A 27 23.35 20.06 -30.85
C HIS A 27 22.53 19.23 -29.86
N ALA A 28 23.20 18.92 -28.74
CA ALA A 28 22.66 18.67 -27.40
C ALA A 28 21.71 17.47 -27.22
N ALA A 29 22.33 16.32 -26.91
CA ALA A 29 21.78 15.44 -25.88
C ALA A 29 21.53 16.27 -24.61
N LYS A 30 20.27 16.55 -24.31
CA LYS A 30 19.86 17.12 -23.02
C LYS A 30 19.53 15.98 -22.07
N ASP A 31 20.53 15.63 -21.28
CA ASP A 31 20.42 15.21 -19.87
C ASP A 31 19.34 14.17 -19.51
N THR A 32 19.54 12.92 -19.93
CA THR A 32 18.86 11.74 -19.35
C THR A 32 19.64 11.19 -18.14
N VAL A 33 20.09 12.05 -17.22
CA VAL A 33 20.79 11.62 -15.99
C VAL A 33 20.19 12.32 -14.77
N ASN A 34 19.13 11.71 -14.22
CA ASN A 34 18.90 11.49 -12.77
C ASN A 34 17.41 11.29 -12.45
N GLN A 35 16.83 10.22 -12.98
CA GLN A 35 15.82 9.50 -12.21
C GLN A 35 16.32 8.07 -12.03
N ARG A 36 17.22 7.90 -11.05
CA ARG A 36 17.43 6.56 -10.49
C ARG A 36 16.04 6.09 -10.03
N PRO A 37 15.53 4.94 -10.52
CA PRO A 37 14.33 4.37 -9.93
C PRO A 37 14.61 4.23 -8.43
N LYS A 38 13.80 4.88 -7.59
CA LYS A 38 13.90 4.70 -6.15
C LYS A 38 13.85 3.19 -5.90
N PRO A 39 14.81 2.59 -5.18
CA PRO A 39 14.75 1.16 -4.91
C PRO A 39 13.40 0.87 -4.28
N ALA A 40 12.62 -0.03 -4.88
CA ALA A 40 11.38 -0.48 -4.29
C ALA A 40 11.72 -1.14 -2.96
N VAL A 41 11.41 -0.45 -1.86
CA VAL A 41 11.60 -0.97 -0.51
C VAL A 41 10.71 -2.21 -0.37
N SER A 42 11.24 -3.31 0.16
CA SER A 42 10.43 -4.51 0.38
C SER A 42 9.26 -4.22 1.32
N LEU A 43 8.16 -4.97 1.20
CA LEU A 43 6.98 -4.78 2.06
C LEU A 43 7.33 -4.86 3.55
N GLU A 44 8.23 -5.78 3.91
CA GLU A 44 8.66 -5.97 5.29
C GLU A 44 9.47 -4.77 5.81
N VAL A 45 10.41 -4.26 5.02
CA VAL A 45 11.17 -3.06 5.41
C VAL A 45 10.24 -1.85 5.51
N GLN A 46 9.27 -1.71 4.61
CA GLN A 46 8.29 -0.64 4.69
C GLN A 46 7.40 -0.77 5.93
N ARG A 47 6.98 -1.99 6.30
CA ARG A 47 6.24 -2.26 7.54
C ARG A 47 7.03 -1.82 8.76
N GLN A 48 8.29 -2.23 8.85
CA GLN A 48 9.16 -1.87 9.97
C GLN A 48 9.37 -0.35 10.08
N LEU A 49 9.60 0.33 8.96
CA LEU A 49 9.76 1.78 8.94
C LEU A 49 8.48 2.51 9.37
N ASP A 50 7.32 2.04 8.93
CA ASP A 50 6.05 2.66 9.30
C ASP A 50 5.73 2.42 10.77
N VAL A 51 5.93 1.19 11.28
CA VAL A 51 5.75 0.87 12.69
C VAL A 51 6.68 1.75 13.54
N PHE A 52 7.96 1.85 13.18
CA PHE A 52 8.92 2.70 13.89
C PHE A 52 8.48 4.18 13.92
N LYS A 53 7.98 4.72 12.80
CA LYS A 53 7.57 6.13 12.70
C LYS A 53 6.25 6.43 13.41
N HIS A 54 5.33 5.48 13.43
CA HIS A 54 3.94 5.70 13.85
C HIS A 54 3.53 4.98 15.14
N ALA A 55 4.44 4.22 15.77
CA ALA A 55 4.13 3.55 17.05
C ALA A 55 3.69 4.53 18.15
N GLN A 56 4.27 5.74 18.17
CA GLN A 56 3.90 6.80 19.10
C GLN A 56 2.52 7.43 18.82
N ASP A 57 2.01 7.27 17.59
CA ASP A 57 0.69 7.77 17.18
C ASP A 57 -0.43 6.77 17.54
N ILE A 58 -0.09 5.60 18.09
CA ILE A 58 -1.06 4.62 18.58
C ILE A 58 -1.73 5.19 19.82
N TYR A 59 -3.05 5.30 19.77
CA TYR A 59 -3.84 5.77 20.90
C TYR A 59 -4.25 4.61 21.80
N TYR A 60 -4.17 4.84 23.12
CA TYR A 60 -4.57 3.90 24.15
C TYR A 60 -5.64 4.55 25.01
N SER A 61 -6.80 3.89 25.15
CA SER A 61 -7.85 4.38 26.04
C SER A 61 -7.45 4.31 27.50
N ASP A 62 -8.20 5.03 28.34
CA ASP A 62 -8.24 4.73 29.77
C ASP A 62 -8.70 3.29 30.00
N ARG A 63 -8.28 2.74 31.14
CA ARG A 63 -8.65 1.39 31.56
C ARG A 63 -9.99 1.47 32.28
N TYR A 64 -10.84 0.50 32.03
CA TYR A 64 -12.12 0.33 32.72
C TYR A 64 -12.28 -1.14 33.08
N ASP A 65 -13.08 -1.45 34.08
CA ASP A 65 -13.09 -2.78 34.66
C ASP A 65 -14.47 -3.20 35.15
N ASP A 66 -14.66 -4.52 35.20
CA ASP A 66 -15.75 -5.17 35.92
C ASP A 66 -15.19 -6.01 37.08
N ASP A 67 -16.01 -6.83 37.74
CA ASP A 67 -15.59 -7.63 38.89
C ASP A 67 -14.43 -8.60 38.60
N THR A 68 -14.23 -8.99 37.34
CA THR A 68 -13.34 -10.09 36.92
C THR A 68 -12.23 -9.68 35.96
N HIS A 69 -12.46 -8.64 35.15
CA HIS A 69 -11.57 -8.24 34.06
C HIS A 69 -11.32 -6.74 34.04
N GLU A 70 -10.17 -6.39 33.51
CA GLU A 70 -9.79 -5.05 33.09
C GLU A 70 -9.81 -4.98 31.56
N TYR A 71 -10.25 -3.84 31.03
CA TYR A 71 -10.49 -3.60 29.62
C TYR A 71 -9.82 -2.30 29.15
N ARG A 72 -9.53 -2.27 27.86
CA ARG A 72 -8.99 -1.12 27.13
C ARG A 72 -9.24 -1.31 25.64
N HIS A 73 -9.38 -0.22 24.91
CA HIS A 73 -9.24 -0.26 23.46
C HIS A 73 -7.99 0.48 23.01
N VAL A 74 -7.45 0.05 21.86
CA VAL A 74 -6.29 0.67 21.22
C VAL A 74 -6.67 1.03 19.79
N SER A 75 -6.44 2.27 19.38
CA SER A 75 -6.76 2.74 18.04
C SER A 75 -5.51 2.76 17.19
N ILE A 76 -5.52 2.01 16.08
CA ILE A 76 -4.41 1.92 15.15
C ILE A 76 -4.44 3.11 14.16
N PRO A 77 -3.34 3.87 14.03
CA PRO A 77 -3.27 5.02 13.14
C PRO A 77 -3.38 4.59 11.68
N GLU A 78 -3.91 5.48 10.83
CA GLU A 78 -4.22 5.21 9.41
C GLU A 78 -3.09 4.49 8.66
N ARG A 79 -1.84 4.95 8.87
CA ARG A 79 -0.66 4.41 8.19
C ARG A 79 -0.39 2.93 8.50
N LEU A 80 -0.81 2.45 9.66
CA LEU A 80 -0.61 1.09 10.13
C LEU A 80 -1.81 0.18 9.86
N ARG A 81 -3.00 0.74 9.55
CA ARG A 81 -4.23 -0.05 9.30
C ARG A 81 -4.07 -1.07 8.17
N ARG A 82 -3.27 -0.77 7.16
CA ARG A 82 -2.97 -1.68 6.04
C ARG A 82 -2.22 -2.96 6.42
N TYR A 83 -1.68 -3.01 7.64
CA TYR A 83 -0.96 -4.16 8.18
C TYR A 83 -1.83 -5.02 9.09
N LEU A 84 -3.08 -4.62 9.33
CA LEU A 84 -4.06 -5.42 10.04
C LEU A 84 -4.48 -6.65 9.21
N PRO A 85 -4.90 -7.74 9.86
CA PRO A 85 -5.42 -8.91 9.15
C PRO A 85 -6.61 -8.57 8.25
N HIS A 86 -6.61 -9.15 7.05
CA HIS A 86 -7.73 -9.10 6.13
C HIS A 86 -8.04 -10.54 5.65
N PRO A 87 -9.21 -11.12 6.00
CA PRO A 87 -10.32 -10.50 6.74
C PRO A 87 -9.99 -10.20 8.23
N PRO A 88 -10.75 -9.30 8.89
CA PRO A 88 -10.59 -9.01 10.31
C PRO A 88 -10.67 -10.28 11.18
N ARG A 89 -9.72 -10.45 12.09
CA ARG A 89 -9.69 -11.56 13.05
C ARG A 89 -8.95 -11.17 14.33
N ILE A 90 -9.10 -12.02 15.35
CA ILE A 90 -8.30 -11.93 16.57
C ILE A 90 -6.81 -12.10 16.26
N MET A 91 -5.99 -11.36 17.00
CA MET A 91 -4.54 -11.35 16.90
C MET A 91 -3.92 -11.90 18.18
N SER A 92 -2.91 -12.74 18.02
CA SER A 92 -2.05 -13.18 19.12
C SER A 92 -1.18 -12.04 19.67
N GLU A 93 -0.59 -12.23 20.85
CA GLU A 93 0.33 -11.27 21.46
C GLU A 93 1.44 -10.81 20.52
N THR A 94 2.09 -11.76 19.86
CA THR A 94 3.16 -11.47 18.90
C THR A 94 2.67 -10.62 17.73
N GLU A 95 1.48 -10.89 17.20
CA GLU A 95 0.94 -10.17 16.05
C GLU A 95 0.63 -8.71 16.37
N TRP A 96 -0.09 -8.42 17.47
CA TRP A 96 -0.39 -7.04 17.81
C TRP A 96 0.85 -6.28 18.30
N ARG A 97 1.80 -6.95 18.98
CA ARG A 97 3.09 -6.33 19.33
C ARG A 97 3.91 -5.97 18.07
N SER A 98 3.83 -6.78 17.02
CA SER A 98 4.51 -6.50 15.73
C SER A 98 3.98 -5.25 15.02
N LEU A 99 2.79 -4.77 15.37
CA LEU A 99 2.22 -3.51 14.87
C LEU A 99 2.67 -2.30 15.68
N GLY A 100 3.48 -2.49 16.73
CA GLY A 100 3.94 -1.41 17.61
C GLY A 100 3.05 -1.18 18.83
N VAL A 101 2.00 -1.98 19.04
CA VAL A 101 1.17 -1.89 20.25
C VAL A 101 1.99 -2.35 21.46
N GLN A 102 2.08 -1.48 22.47
CA GLN A 102 2.85 -1.71 23.69
C GLN A 102 1.95 -1.61 24.92
N GLN A 103 1.84 -2.71 25.66
CA GLN A 103 1.14 -2.79 26.93
C GLN A 103 1.80 -3.83 27.83
N SER A 104 1.43 -3.82 29.11
CA SER A 104 1.90 -4.79 30.11
C SER A 104 1.50 -6.23 29.75
N ALA A 105 2.02 -7.21 30.47
CA ALA A 105 1.68 -8.61 30.24
C ALA A 105 0.21 -8.92 30.60
N GLY A 106 -0.35 -9.93 29.93
CA GLY A 106 -1.67 -10.51 30.22
C GLY A 106 -2.85 -9.93 29.43
N TRP A 107 -2.63 -8.91 28.60
CA TRP A 107 -3.68 -8.38 27.73
C TRP A 107 -3.93 -9.28 26.52
N VAL A 108 -5.20 -9.57 26.26
CA VAL A 108 -5.66 -10.42 25.16
C VAL A 108 -6.59 -9.63 24.26
N HIS A 109 -6.32 -9.61 22.96
CA HIS A 109 -7.26 -9.12 21.95
C HIS A 109 -8.43 -10.11 21.90
N TYR A 110 -9.62 -9.72 22.37
CA TYR A 110 -10.69 -10.70 22.64
C TYR A 110 -11.88 -10.62 21.69
N MET A 111 -12.03 -9.51 20.98
CA MET A 111 -13.15 -9.29 20.07
C MET A 111 -12.71 -8.37 18.93
N VAL A 112 -13.19 -8.66 17.71
CA VAL A 112 -13.04 -7.79 16.56
C VAL A 112 -14.22 -6.81 16.54
N HIS A 113 -13.93 -5.52 16.43
CA HIS A 113 -14.95 -4.53 16.15
C HIS A 113 -15.13 -4.38 14.62
N GLU A 114 -16.11 -5.07 14.04
CA GLU A 114 -16.30 -5.11 12.58
C GLU A 114 -16.49 -3.72 11.91
N PRO A 115 -17.25 -2.77 12.49
CA PRO A 115 -17.41 -1.44 11.89
C PRO A 115 -16.09 -0.66 11.81
N GLU A 116 -15.23 -0.77 12.83
CA GLU A 116 -13.93 -0.11 12.88
C GLU A 116 -12.83 -1.10 13.27
N PRO A 117 -12.31 -1.93 12.33
CA PRO A 117 -11.33 -2.98 12.64
C PRO A 117 -9.99 -2.49 13.18
N HIS A 118 -9.74 -1.18 13.07
CA HIS A 118 -8.57 -0.50 13.62
C HIS A 118 -8.72 -0.18 15.11
N MET A 119 -9.89 -0.40 15.70
CA MET A 119 -10.15 -0.35 17.14
C MET A 119 -9.96 -1.75 17.72
N LEU A 120 -8.80 -2.00 18.30
CA LEU A 120 -8.46 -3.29 18.90
C LEU A 120 -8.97 -3.36 20.35
N LEU A 121 -9.79 -4.36 20.65
CA LEU A 121 -10.41 -4.52 21.98
C LEU A 121 -9.62 -5.51 22.83
N PHE A 122 -9.09 -5.03 23.95
CA PHE A 122 -8.27 -5.82 24.86
C PHE A 122 -8.97 -6.06 26.20
N LYS A 123 -8.74 -7.25 26.78
CA LYS A 123 -9.10 -7.57 28.15
C LYS A 123 -7.96 -8.29 28.86
N ARG A 124 -7.91 -8.21 30.19
CA ARG A 124 -6.99 -8.96 31.06
C ARG A 124 -7.71 -9.37 32.34
N THR A 125 -7.47 -10.59 32.82
CA THR A 125 -8.00 -11.05 34.12
C THR A 125 -7.35 -10.27 35.26
N LYS A 126 -8.16 -9.83 36.22
CA LYS A 126 -7.62 -9.32 37.49
C LYS A 126 -7.00 -10.48 38.27
N GLY A 127 -5.83 -10.26 38.86
CA GLY A 127 -5.30 -11.20 39.85
C GLY A 127 -6.30 -11.28 41.00
N GLN A 128 -6.72 -12.50 41.35
CA GLN A 128 -7.51 -12.78 42.54
C GLN A 128 -6.74 -12.34 43.79
#